data_AF-A0A7C0Y4E2-F1
#
_entry.id   AF-A0A7C0Y4E2-F1
#
_cell.length_a   1.000
_cell.length_b   1.000
_cell.length_c   1.000
_cell.angle_alpha   90.00
_cell.angle_beta   90.00
_cell.angle_gamma   90.00
#
_symmetry.space_group_name_H-M   'P 1'
#
loop_
_entity.id
_entity.type
_entity.pdbx_description
1 polymer ?
#
loop_
_entity_poly.entity_id
_entity_poly.type
_entity_poly.pdbx_seq_one_letter_code
_entity_poly.pdbx_strand_id
1 'polypeptide(L)' 'MKILITGRCGFIGVNLVRYLLKKEDYKIVAVNNFPLGKVEYLNEVIQDLPNKNLV' A
#
# COMPACT_ATOMS: atom_id res chain seq x y z
N MET A 1 -12.86 6.10 -5.64
CA MET A 1 -12.58 6.91 -4.42
C MET A 1 -11.08 7.18 -4.32
N LYS A 2 -10.64 8.34 -3.79
CA LYS A 2 -9.21 8.65 -3.54
C LYS A 2 -8.91 8.53 -2.05
N ILE A 3 -7.83 7.83 -1.69
CA ILE A 3 -7.46 7.59 -0.28
C ILE A 3 -6.01 8.04 -0.06
N LEU A 4 -5.77 8.82 1.00
CA LEU A 4 -4.44 9.14 1.49
C LEU A 4 -4.13 8.27 2.71
N ILE A 5 -3.00 7.55 2.69
CA ILE A 5 -2.58 6.70 3.81
C ILE A 5 -1.20 7.12 4.30
N THR A 6 -1.10 7.48 5.58
CA THR A 6 0.16 7.71 6.30
C THR A 6 0.59 6.46 7.06
N GLY A 7 1.89 6.29 7.34
CA GLY A 7 2.37 5.13 8.09
C GLY A 7 2.21 3.80 7.35
N ARG A 8 2.05 3.86 6.02
CA ARG A 8 1.71 2.74 5.14
C ARG A 8 2.74 1.58 5.19
N CYS A 9 3.99 1.87 5.57
CA CYS A 9 5.09 0.89 5.55
C CYS A 9 5.29 0.21 6.91
N GLY A 10 4.41 0.45 7.89
CA GLY A 10 4.35 -0.35 9.11
C GLY A 10 3.53 -1.63 8.91
N PHE A 11 3.55 -2.51 9.91
CA PHE A 11 2.81 -3.78 9.90
C PHE A 11 1.32 -3.60 9.59
N ILE A 12 0.65 -2.66 10.26
CA ILE A 12 -0.78 -2.39 10.06
C ILE A 12 -1.00 -1.71 8.70
N GLY A 13 -0.20 -0.69 8.39
CA GLY A 13 -0.34 0.10 7.17
C GLY A 13 -0.24 -0.75 5.90
N VAL A 14 0.70 -1.69 5.86
CA VAL A 14 0.93 -2.49 4.66
C VAL A 14 -0.20 -3.49 4.41
N ASN A 15 -0.75 -4.06 5.48
CA ASN A 15 -1.89 -4.97 5.39
C ASN A 15 -3.19 -4.23 5.05
N LEU A 16 -3.35 -3.00 5.53
CA LEU A 16 -4.47 -2.14 5.13
C LEU A 16 -4.41 -1.83 3.62
N VAL A 17 -3.24 -1.43 3.12
CA VAL A 17 -3.03 -1.18 1.68
C VAL A 17 -3.35 -2.43 0.87
N ARG A 18 -2.83 -3.60 1.29
CA ARG A 18 -3.12 -4.91 0.67
C ARG A 18 -4.61 -5.22 0.62
N TYR A 19 -5.35 -4.96 1.69
CA TYR A 19 -6.79 -5.18 1.76
C TYR A 19 -7.56 -4.25 0.82
N LEU A 20 -7.24 -2.95 0.83
CA LEU A 20 -7.92 -1.94 0.01
C LEU A 20 -7.70 -2.20 -1.49
N LEU A 21 -6.47 -2.50 -1.91
CA LEU A 21 -6.14 -2.79 -3.31
C LEU A 21 -6.87 -4.03 -3.87
N LYS A 22 -7.33 -4.93 -3.00
CA LYS A 22 -8.11 -6.12 -3.40
C LYS A 22 -9.62 -5.90 -3.39
N LYS A 23 -10.12 -4.81 -2.81
CA LYS A 23 -11.57 -4.59 -2.61
C LYS A 23 -12.23 -3.86 -3.76
N GLU A 24 -11.67 -2.71 -4.14
CA GLU A 24 -12.17 -1.89 -5.25
C GLU A 24 -11.01 -1.17 -5.93
N ASP A 25 -11.30 -0.49 -7.03
CA ASP A 25 -10.35 0.35 -7.76
C ASP A 25 -10.11 1.70 -7.04
N TYR A 26 -9.54 1.60 -5.83
CA TYR A 26 -9.13 2.75 -5.05
C TYR A 26 -7.85 3.35 -5.60
N LYS A 27 -7.84 4.67 -5.81
CA LYS A 27 -6.59 5.42 -6.04
C LYS A 27 -5.97 5.78 -4.71
N ILE A 28 -4.90 5.09 -4.35
CA ILE A 28 -4.22 5.24 -3.07
C ILE A 28 -2.94 6.06 -3.25
N VAL A 29 -2.86 7.20 -2.58
CA VAL A 29 -1.60 7.93 -2.37
C VAL A 29 -1.13 7.61 -0.98
N ALA A 30 0.13 7.24 -0.84
CA ALA A 30 0.58 6.78 0.45
C ALA A 30 1.97 7.33 0.80
N VAL A 31 2.02 8.00 1.96
CA VAL A 31 3.12 8.85 2.41
C VAL A 31 3.74 8.23 3.66
N ASN A 32 5.06 8.11 3.69
CA ASN A 32 5.77 7.64 4.86
C ASN A 32 7.19 8.23 4.91
N ASN A 33 7.67 8.54 6.11
CA ASN A 33 9.02 9.02 6.39
C ASN A 33 9.95 7.91 6.91
N PHE A 34 9.49 6.66 6.93
CA PHE A 34 10.27 5.45 7.23
C PHE A 34 11.04 5.42 8.57
N PRO A 35 10.47 5.87 9.72
CA PRO A 35 11.17 5.81 10.99
C PRO A 35 11.34 4.37 11.52
N LEU A 36 10.41 3.48 11.16
CA LEU A 36 10.39 2.07 11.58
C LEU A 36 10.02 1.09 10.44
N GLY A 37 9.39 1.61 9.39
CA GLY A 37 8.87 0.82 8.27
C GLY A 37 9.83 0.77 7.09
N LYS A 38 9.61 -0.20 6.20
CA LYS A 38 10.45 -0.47 5.03
C LYS A 38 9.63 -0.38 3.75
N VAL A 39 10.17 0.26 2.70
CA VAL A 39 9.43 0.44 1.43
C VAL A 39 9.17 -0.91 0.75
N GLU A 40 10.06 -1.87 1.00
CA GLU A 40 10.05 -3.24 0.52
C GLU A 40 8.73 -3.95 0.85
N TYR A 41 8.14 -3.68 2.02
CA TYR A 41 6.85 -4.26 2.40
C TYR A 41 5.73 -3.89 1.44
N LEU A 42 5.74 -2.67 0.86
CA LEU A 42 4.77 -2.33 -0.17
C LEU A 42 5.12 -2.93 -1.51
N ASN A 43 6.40 -3.03 -1.85
CA ASN A 43 6.81 -3.66 -3.09
C ASN A 43 6.31 -5.11 -3.12
N GLU A 44 6.39 -5.83 -2.00
CA GLU A 44 5.79 -7.16 -1.84
C GLU A 44 4.26 -7.14 -2.08
N VAL A 45 3.54 -6.22 -1.43
CA VAL A 45 2.08 -6.08 -1.63
C VAL A 45 1.72 -5.83 -3.10
N ILE A 46 2.50 -5.02 -3.80
CA ILE A 46 2.27 -4.70 -5.22
C ILE A 46 2.55 -5.90 -6.11
N GLN A 47 3.60 -6.68 -5.82
CA GLN A 47 3.90 -7.91 -6.56
C GLN A 47 2.80 -8.97 -6.42
N ASP A 48 2.10 -8.97 -5.29
CA ASP A 48 0.98 -9.88 -5.02
C ASP A 48 -0.33 -9.49 -5.76
N LEU A 49 -0.36 -8.34 -6.45
CA LEU A 49 -1.52 -7.93 -7.22
C LEU A 49 -1.57 -8.62 -8.59
N PRO A 50 -2.77 -9.06 -9.04
CA PRO A 50 -2.94 -9.70 -10.34
C PRO A 50 -2.65 -8.76 -11.52
N ASN A 51 -2.75 -7.45 -11.33
CA ASN A 51 -2.46 -6.42 -12.33
C ASN A 51 -1.27 -5.55 -11.90
N LYS A 52 -0.07 -5.93 -12.33
CA LYS A 52 1.21 -5.27 -11.98
C LYS A 52 1.40 -3.86 -12.56
N ASN A 53 0.45 -3.36 -13.34
CA ASN A 53 0.58 -2.08 -14.07
C ASN A 53 -0.15 -0.88 -13.41
N LEU A 54 -0.63 -1.02 -12.17
CA LEU A 54 -1.55 -0.03 -11.54
C LEU A 54 -0.89 0.87 -10.47
N VAL A 55 0.44 0.88 -10.36
CA VAL A 55 1.14 1.73 -9.37
C VAL A 55 2.04 2.75 -10.05
#